data_AF-A0A8J2U185-F1
#
_entry.id   AF-A0A8J2U185-F1
#
_cell.length_a   1.000
_cell.length_b   1.000
_cell.length_c   1.000
_cell.angle_alpha   90.00
_cell.angle_beta   90.00
_cell.angle_gamma   90.00
#
_symmetry.space_group_name_H-M   'P 1'
#
loop_
_entity.id
_entity.type
_entity.pdbx_description
1 polymer ?
#
loop_
_entity_poly.entity_id
_entity_poly.type
_entity_poly.pdbx_seq_one_letter_code
_entity_poly.pdbx_strand_id
1 'polypeptide(L)'
;MSALRRAWEKEHGKGSVVGLAPSAVAAQVLADDLGIRCENTAKWWQNHLVHGEDFRAGQLVIIDEASLAGTLSLDRITHLAERAGAKVLLVGDFAQLQSVDAGGAFGLLVGDRDDAPELVDVHRFTNAWEKTASLALRHGRTQVIDTYLDHDRVRDGDAEAMTDAAYTAWRADRDQGLVSVLVAETRDDVTALNQRARADLILDGTLKPGREVELNDGAIAGVGDTIITRRNDRRLRNEKTWVRNGDAWTITGVRDDGSVTIRPIGRRFGGSIVLPASYVSDHVDLGYAVTAHRVQGVTVDTAHVLVEPTTTRENFYVAMTRGKHANQAYVVLDRPDDAHAEPHPGDTPDATGRSVLYGVLQHVGAELSAHETITAEHAHWGSIAQLAAEYETIAAAAQHDRWATLIRDSGLSEEQANTVIESDAFGALTAELRRAEANNHDLGRLLPRLVAARGFDDADDIASVLHYRVARSTARPAGSGRTRKAPRLIAGLIPHAGGSMPEDMRQALDERRELIEQRADVVLGIALDEKATWTKALGTPPGDPRKALSWRRHARTVAAYRDRYGITDDTPLGTADATTAQKIDAARARSALERAGDITRGSSARAERKVMRREQGRAL
;
A
#
# COMPACT_ATOMS: atom_id res chain seq x y z
N MET A 1 25.50 17.43 -1.07
CA MET A 1 25.69 17.68 -2.52
C MET A 1 26.94 18.51 -2.87
N SER A 2 27.25 19.64 -2.22
CA SER A 2 28.44 20.47 -2.52
C SER A 2 29.81 19.73 -2.53
N ALA A 3 30.01 18.72 -1.68
CA ALA A 3 31.24 17.92 -1.68
C ALA A 3 31.40 17.10 -2.97
N LEU A 4 30.32 16.47 -3.43
CA LEU A 4 30.29 15.69 -4.69
C LEU A 4 30.61 16.58 -5.88
N ARG A 5 30.00 17.77 -5.97
CA ARG A 5 30.31 18.75 -7.01
C ARG A 5 31.81 19.07 -7.04
N ARG A 6 32.39 19.43 -5.88
CA ARG A 6 33.81 19.79 -5.79
C ARG A 6 34.74 18.65 -6.19
N ALA A 7 34.40 17.41 -5.83
CA ALA A 7 35.17 16.24 -6.25
C ALA A 7 35.10 16.03 -7.77
N TRP A 8 33.90 16.10 -8.35
CA TRP A 8 33.70 15.90 -9.79
C TRP A 8 34.36 16.99 -10.63
N GLU A 9 34.19 18.26 -10.25
CA GLU A 9 34.80 19.40 -10.96
C GLU A 9 36.33 19.41 -10.86
N LYS A 10 36.92 18.79 -9.83
CA LYS A 10 38.36 18.63 -9.71
C LYS A 10 38.93 17.66 -10.75
N GLU A 11 38.17 16.63 -11.11
CA GLU A 11 38.58 15.58 -12.06
C GLU A 11 38.20 15.93 -13.50
N HIS A 12 36.98 16.42 -13.71
CA HIS A 12 36.40 16.66 -15.04
C HIS A 12 36.33 18.15 -15.44
N GLY A 13 36.87 19.04 -14.61
CA GLY A 13 36.94 20.48 -14.85
C GLY A 13 35.68 21.24 -14.39
N LYS A 14 35.80 22.57 -14.31
CA LYS A 14 34.69 23.45 -13.89
C LYS A 14 33.52 23.39 -14.87
N GLY A 15 32.29 23.35 -14.35
CA GLY A 15 31.09 23.26 -15.18
C GLY A 15 30.78 21.86 -15.70
N SER A 16 31.47 20.84 -15.18
CA SER A 16 31.17 19.42 -15.47
C SER A 16 29.95 18.90 -14.70
N VAL A 17 29.36 19.69 -13.80
CA VAL A 17 28.17 19.29 -13.02
C VAL A 17 26.95 20.07 -13.51
N VAL A 18 25.87 19.34 -13.79
CA VAL A 18 24.55 19.88 -14.18
C VAL A 18 23.53 19.43 -13.13
N GLY A 19 22.79 20.37 -12.56
CA GLY A 19 21.71 20.08 -11.61
C GLY A 19 20.34 20.26 -12.25
N LEU A 20 19.48 19.26 -12.12
CA LEU A 20 18.11 19.23 -12.61
C LEU A 20 17.16 18.82 -11.48
N ALA A 21 15.91 19.29 -11.52
CA ALA A 21 14.85 18.81 -10.65
C ALA A 21 13.47 18.91 -11.36
N PRO A 22 12.45 18.14 -10.97
CA PRO A 22 11.12 18.21 -11.61
C PRO A 22 10.42 19.56 -11.42
N SER A 23 10.59 20.20 -10.26
CA SER A 23 9.95 21.47 -9.93
C SER A 23 10.94 22.64 -9.91
N ALA A 24 10.46 23.85 -10.16
CA ALA A 24 11.29 25.06 -10.11
C ALA A 24 11.75 25.40 -8.67
N VAL A 25 10.97 25.02 -7.67
CA VAL A 25 11.31 25.18 -6.24
C VAL A 25 12.44 24.23 -5.87
N ALA A 26 12.32 22.93 -6.22
CA ALA A 26 13.38 21.94 -5.99
C ALA A 26 14.67 22.31 -6.73
N ALA A 27 14.56 22.79 -7.98
CA ALA A 27 15.74 23.26 -8.73
C ALA A 27 16.42 24.46 -8.04
N GLN A 28 15.67 25.36 -7.39
CA GLN A 28 16.26 26.47 -6.64
C GLN A 28 16.96 25.98 -5.37
N VAL A 29 16.36 25.05 -4.62
CA VAL A 29 16.97 24.45 -3.44
C VAL A 29 18.28 23.74 -3.82
N LEU A 30 18.25 22.94 -4.89
CA LEU A 30 19.44 22.27 -5.43
C LEU A 30 20.50 23.29 -5.89
N ALA A 31 20.09 24.40 -6.50
CA ALA A 31 20.99 25.47 -6.92
C ALA A 31 21.70 26.14 -5.74
N ASP A 32 20.96 26.40 -4.66
CA ASP A 32 21.50 26.99 -3.44
C ASP A 32 22.48 26.03 -2.74
N ASP A 33 22.15 24.73 -2.70
CA ASP A 33 22.98 23.67 -2.11
C ASP A 33 24.26 23.38 -2.91
N LEU A 34 24.17 23.37 -4.24
CA LEU A 34 25.31 23.13 -5.12
C LEU A 34 26.12 24.41 -5.37
N GLY A 35 25.53 25.59 -5.25
CA GLY A 35 26.13 26.87 -5.64
C GLY A 35 26.37 26.98 -7.15
N ILE A 36 25.49 26.38 -7.96
CA ILE A 36 25.49 26.45 -9.43
C ILE A 36 24.06 26.69 -9.93
N ARG A 37 23.91 27.12 -11.19
CA ARG A 37 22.58 27.18 -11.81
C ARG A 37 22.04 25.77 -12.00
N CYS A 38 20.85 25.54 -11.49
CA CYS A 38 20.07 24.33 -11.75
C CYS A 38 18.78 24.73 -12.47
N GLU A 39 18.22 23.80 -13.25
CA GLU A 39 17.03 24.05 -14.06
C GLU A 39 15.98 22.98 -13.82
N ASN A 40 14.71 23.30 -14.09
CA ASN A 40 13.70 22.25 -14.07
C ASN A 40 13.85 21.33 -15.30
N THR A 41 13.51 20.05 -15.16
CA THR A 41 13.68 19.03 -16.21
C THR A 41 12.95 19.40 -17.50
N ALA A 42 11.73 19.93 -17.39
CA ALA A 42 10.91 20.34 -18.54
C ALA A 42 11.56 21.47 -19.35
N LYS A 43 12.15 22.48 -18.69
CA LYS A 43 12.83 23.59 -19.35
C LYS A 43 14.13 23.14 -19.98
N TRP A 44 14.90 22.30 -19.28
CA TRP A 44 16.12 21.74 -19.84
C TRP A 44 15.81 20.96 -21.13
N TRP A 45 14.76 20.13 -21.11
CA TRP A 45 14.28 19.43 -22.28
C TRP A 45 13.84 20.38 -23.40
N GLN A 46 13.11 21.44 -23.08
CA GLN A 46 12.72 22.46 -24.07
C GLN A 46 13.94 23.15 -24.69
N ASN A 47 14.97 23.46 -23.90
CA ASN A 47 16.20 24.04 -24.40
C ASN A 47 16.97 23.06 -25.31
N HIS A 48 16.97 21.77 -24.99
CA HIS A 48 17.53 20.75 -25.86
C HIS A 48 16.85 20.77 -27.24
N LEU A 49 15.52 20.78 -27.26
CA LEU A 49 14.74 20.79 -28.51
C LEU A 49 14.90 22.09 -29.33
N VAL A 50 14.89 23.24 -28.67
CA VAL A 50 14.86 24.55 -29.36
C VAL A 50 16.25 25.09 -29.66
N HIS A 51 17.20 24.89 -28.74
CA HIS A 51 18.53 25.50 -28.78
C HIS A 51 19.65 24.47 -29.02
N GLY A 52 19.34 23.17 -29.05
CA GLY A 52 20.34 22.12 -29.17
C GLY A 52 21.25 22.02 -27.94
N GLU A 53 20.78 22.46 -26.77
CA GLU A 53 21.51 22.24 -25.52
C GLU A 53 21.63 20.73 -25.27
N ASP A 54 22.86 20.21 -25.17
CA ASP A 54 23.11 18.79 -24.95
C ASP A 54 24.13 18.59 -23.82
N PHE A 55 24.17 17.36 -23.30
CA PHE A 55 25.18 16.93 -22.37
C PHE A 55 26.53 16.73 -23.08
N ARG A 56 27.59 16.67 -22.28
CA ARG A 56 28.97 16.49 -22.75
C ARG A 56 29.62 15.33 -22.01
N ALA A 57 30.55 14.66 -22.67
CA ALA A 57 31.34 13.58 -22.08
C ALA A 57 32.01 14.04 -20.77
N GLY A 58 31.92 13.19 -19.74
CA GLY A 58 32.48 13.48 -18.41
C GLY A 58 31.65 14.44 -17.55
N GLN A 59 30.44 14.83 -17.99
CA GLN A 59 29.53 15.55 -17.11
C GLN A 59 28.85 14.63 -16.09
N LEU A 60 28.52 15.19 -14.93
CA LEU A 60 27.63 14.60 -13.92
C LEU A 60 26.31 15.35 -13.93
N VAL A 61 25.25 14.65 -14.32
CA VAL A 61 23.87 15.14 -14.31
C VAL A 61 23.22 14.65 -13.01
N ILE A 62 22.94 15.58 -12.10
CA ILE A 62 22.27 15.30 -10.84
C ILE A 62 20.80 15.64 -11.04
N ILE A 63 19.91 14.65 -10.88
CA ILE A 63 18.47 14.85 -10.89
C ILE A 63 17.97 14.68 -9.46
N ASP A 64 17.66 15.78 -8.79
CA ASP A 64 17.14 15.80 -7.42
C ASP A 64 15.61 15.71 -7.41
N GLU A 65 15.04 15.22 -6.30
CA GLU A 65 13.62 14.87 -6.17
C GLU A 65 13.14 13.92 -7.29
N ALA A 66 13.95 12.91 -7.62
CA ALA A 66 13.70 11.98 -8.71
C ALA A 66 12.40 11.16 -8.56
N SER A 67 11.86 11.00 -7.34
CA SER A 67 10.55 10.38 -7.10
C SER A 67 9.40 11.18 -7.73
N LEU A 68 9.54 12.51 -7.85
CA LEU A 68 8.58 13.40 -8.51
C LEU A 68 8.74 13.46 -10.03
N ALA A 69 9.77 12.84 -10.60
CA ALA A 69 10.00 12.87 -12.03
C ALA A 69 9.17 11.78 -12.73
N GLY A 70 8.39 12.17 -13.75
CA GLY A 70 7.68 11.21 -14.59
C GLY A 70 8.65 10.28 -15.34
N THR A 71 8.25 9.03 -15.53
CA THR A 71 9.08 7.96 -16.12
C THR A 71 9.65 8.32 -17.49
N LEU A 72 8.83 8.91 -18.37
CA LEU A 72 9.29 9.34 -19.71
C LEU A 72 10.28 10.49 -19.66
N SER A 73 10.17 11.38 -18.66
CA SER A 73 11.10 12.49 -18.48
C SER A 73 12.46 11.98 -18.02
N LEU A 74 12.47 11.02 -17.09
CA LEU A 74 13.71 10.36 -16.67
C LEU A 74 14.36 9.63 -17.84
N ASP A 75 13.63 8.77 -18.56
CA ASP A 75 14.13 8.01 -19.71
C ASP A 75 14.81 8.90 -20.76
N ARG A 76 14.15 9.99 -21.18
CA ARG A 76 14.69 10.94 -22.15
C ARG A 76 16.00 11.57 -21.69
N ILE A 77 16.05 12.04 -20.44
CA ILE A 77 17.24 12.71 -19.89
C ILE A 77 18.38 11.72 -19.71
N THR A 78 18.10 10.52 -19.18
CA THR A 78 19.10 9.48 -18.99
C THR A 78 19.65 8.96 -20.32
N HIS A 79 18.79 8.81 -21.33
CA HIS A 79 19.20 8.37 -22.67
C HIS A 79 20.13 9.39 -23.35
N LEU A 80 19.84 10.69 -23.24
CA LEU A 80 20.73 11.73 -23.76
C LEU A 80 22.07 11.77 -23.00
N ALA A 81 22.04 11.65 -21.67
CA ALA A 81 23.25 11.64 -20.87
C ALA A 81 24.14 10.43 -21.22
N GLU A 82 23.55 9.24 -21.38
CA GLU A 82 24.25 8.03 -21.81
C GLU A 82 24.92 8.23 -23.18
N ARG A 83 24.16 8.73 -24.18
CA ARG A 83 24.68 8.99 -25.53
C ARG A 83 25.84 9.99 -25.53
N ALA A 84 25.81 10.98 -24.64
CA ALA A 84 26.88 11.96 -24.51
C ALA A 84 28.10 11.45 -23.74
N GLY A 85 28.03 10.29 -23.09
CA GLY A 85 29.07 9.79 -22.17
C GLY A 85 29.10 10.56 -20.84
N ALA A 86 27.95 11.08 -20.40
CA ALA A 86 27.76 11.70 -19.11
C ALA A 86 27.23 10.68 -18.09
N LYS A 87 27.51 10.92 -16.81
CA LYS A 87 27.00 10.13 -15.69
C LYS A 87 25.74 10.77 -15.13
N VAL A 88 24.69 9.99 -14.91
CA VAL A 88 23.48 10.46 -14.20
C VAL A 88 23.51 9.97 -12.75
N LEU A 89 23.16 10.86 -11.83
CA LEU A 89 22.88 10.56 -10.43
C LEU A 89 21.45 10.97 -10.13
N LEU A 90 20.58 9.99 -9.91
CA LEU A 90 19.23 10.23 -9.41
C LEU A 90 19.29 10.34 -7.87
N VAL A 91 18.73 11.41 -7.34
CA VAL A 91 18.63 11.67 -5.90
C VAL A 91 17.16 11.91 -5.57
N GLY A 92 16.67 11.24 -4.54
CA GLY A 92 15.27 11.35 -4.13
C GLY A 92 14.93 10.31 -3.07
N ASP A 93 13.70 10.35 -2.60
CA ASP A 93 13.17 9.40 -1.63
C ASP A 93 11.99 8.65 -2.26
N PHE A 94 12.17 7.35 -2.51
CA PHE A 94 11.17 6.51 -3.20
C PHE A 94 9.88 6.33 -2.38
N ALA A 95 9.93 6.59 -1.07
CA ALA A 95 8.80 6.50 -0.17
C ALA A 95 8.04 7.83 -0.01
N GLN A 96 8.52 8.91 -0.63
CA GLN A 96 7.74 10.16 -0.76
C GLN A 96 6.76 10.07 -1.93
N LEU A 97 5.99 11.14 -2.12
CA LEU A 97 5.04 11.24 -3.21
C LEU A 97 5.74 11.06 -4.56
N GLN A 98 5.02 10.36 -5.44
CA GLN A 98 5.45 10.13 -6.80
C GLN A 98 5.03 11.29 -7.71
N SER A 99 5.57 11.26 -8.93
CA SER A 99 5.14 12.11 -10.03
C SER A 99 3.62 12.12 -10.20
N VAL A 100 3.07 13.29 -10.52
CA VAL A 100 1.67 13.44 -10.97
C VAL A 100 1.48 12.87 -12.38
N ASP A 101 2.51 12.90 -13.22
CA ASP A 101 2.58 12.14 -14.47
C ASP A 101 2.93 10.67 -14.18
N ALA A 102 2.74 9.75 -15.15
CA ALA A 102 3.10 8.33 -15.02
C ALA A 102 4.47 8.11 -14.35
N GLY A 103 4.43 7.68 -13.09
CA GLY A 103 5.57 7.62 -12.16
C GLY A 103 6.21 6.23 -12.04
N GLY A 104 6.84 5.97 -10.90
CA GLY A 104 7.36 4.65 -10.52
C GLY A 104 8.80 4.32 -10.94
N ALA A 105 9.36 4.98 -11.96
CA ALA A 105 10.71 4.63 -12.46
C ALA A 105 11.81 4.74 -11.41
N PHE A 106 11.80 5.77 -10.56
CA PHE A 106 12.81 5.90 -9.50
C PHE A 106 12.69 4.77 -8.46
N GLY A 107 11.47 4.45 -8.03
CA GLY A 107 11.21 3.33 -7.11
C GLY A 107 11.67 1.99 -7.69
N LEU A 108 11.33 1.73 -8.96
CA LEU A 108 11.77 0.55 -9.71
C LEU A 108 13.30 0.43 -9.74
N LEU A 109 14.00 1.52 -10.06
CA LEU A 109 15.47 1.54 -10.12
C LEU A 109 16.11 1.30 -8.74
N VAL A 110 15.50 1.77 -7.66
CA VAL A 110 15.99 1.50 -6.30
C VAL A 110 15.72 0.05 -5.91
N GLY A 111 14.57 -0.51 -6.27
CA GLY A 111 14.20 -1.90 -5.97
C GLY A 111 14.98 -2.95 -6.76
N ASP A 112 15.33 -2.67 -8.01
CA ASP A 112 16.05 -3.60 -8.91
C ASP A 112 17.58 -3.60 -8.70
N ARG A 113 18.11 -2.63 -7.95
CA ARG A 113 19.55 -2.46 -7.73
C ARG A 113 19.97 -2.81 -6.31
N ASP A 114 20.75 -3.88 -6.18
CA ASP A 114 21.37 -4.26 -4.90
C ASP A 114 22.41 -3.25 -4.37
N ASP A 115 22.86 -2.28 -5.20
CA ASP A 115 23.92 -1.34 -4.90
C ASP A 115 23.45 0.11 -4.70
N ALA A 116 22.15 0.35 -4.62
CA ALA A 116 21.59 1.70 -4.42
C ALA A 116 22.02 2.28 -3.06
N PRO A 117 22.82 3.36 -3.00
CA PRO A 117 23.26 3.92 -1.73
C PRO A 117 22.10 4.61 -1.00
N GLU A 118 21.89 4.25 0.26
CA GLU A 118 20.88 4.86 1.13
C GLU A 118 21.54 5.71 2.23
N LEU A 119 21.03 6.93 2.41
CA LEU A 119 21.41 7.80 3.53
C LEU A 119 20.39 7.63 4.65
N VAL A 120 20.82 7.06 5.77
CA VAL A 120 19.94 6.74 6.91
C VAL A 120 19.93 7.81 8.01
N ASP A 121 20.87 8.75 7.99
CA ASP A 121 20.98 9.79 9.02
C ASP A 121 20.10 11.01 8.71
N VAL A 122 19.11 11.25 9.58
CA VAL A 122 18.19 12.38 9.46
C VAL A 122 18.65 13.56 10.32
N HIS A 123 19.00 14.67 9.67
CA HIS A 123 19.53 15.86 10.37
C HIS A 123 18.49 16.94 10.68
N ARG A 124 17.29 16.90 10.08
CA ARG A 124 16.33 18.01 10.14
C ARG A 124 15.55 18.14 11.45
N PHE A 125 15.33 17.02 12.16
CA PHE A 125 14.53 17.02 13.39
C PHE A 125 15.33 17.43 14.62
N THR A 126 14.69 18.20 15.50
CA THR A 126 15.20 18.57 16.82
C THR A 126 15.10 17.39 17.78
N ASN A 127 13.99 16.66 17.72
CA ASN A 127 13.73 15.51 18.57
C ASN A 127 14.44 14.26 18.01
N ALA A 128 15.26 13.60 18.84
CA ALA A 128 15.97 12.40 18.42
C ALA A 128 15.03 11.23 18.11
N TRP A 129 13.96 11.06 18.89
CA TRP A 129 12.97 9.99 18.69
C TRP A 129 12.25 10.12 17.34
N GLU A 130 11.96 11.35 16.92
CA GLU A 130 11.20 11.65 15.70
C GLU A 130 12.01 11.32 14.43
N LYS A 131 13.35 11.36 14.53
CA LYS A 131 14.25 10.88 13.45
C LYS A 131 14.01 9.41 13.17
N THR A 132 14.04 8.58 14.21
CA THR A 132 13.83 7.13 14.11
C THR A 132 12.38 6.82 13.73
N ALA A 133 11.43 7.54 14.30
CA ALA A 133 10.01 7.38 13.97
C ALA A 133 9.71 7.72 12.50
N SER A 134 10.28 8.79 11.95
CA SER A 134 10.09 9.14 10.53
C SER A 134 10.57 8.07 9.57
N LEU A 135 11.64 7.34 9.90
CA LEU A 135 12.11 6.21 9.10
C LEU A 135 11.14 5.02 9.19
N ALA A 136 10.53 4.81 10.36
CA ALA A 136 9.50 3.78 10.50
C ALA A 136 8.22 4.13 9.72
N LEU A 137 7.80 5.41 9.70
CA LEU A 137 6.73 5.90 8.81
C LEU A 137 7.05 5.67 7.34
N ARG A 138 8.28 6.03 6.92
CA ARG A 138 8.80 5.84 5.57
C ARG A 138 8.65 4.40 5.06
N HIS A 139 8.88 3.42 5.94
CA HIS A 139 8.77 1.99 5.62
C HIS A 139 7.39 1.39 5.93
N GLY A 140 6.40 2.18 6.36
CA GLY A 140 5.07 1.68 6.71
C GLY A 140 5.04 0.77 7.94
N ARG A 141 6.00 0.89 8.86
CA ARG A 141 6.06 0.08 10.08
C ARG A 141 5.01 0.54 11.07
N THR A 142 3.97 -0.27 11.27
CA THR A 142 2.79 0.09 12.07
C THR A 142 3.05 0.26 13.56
N GLN A 143 4.19 -0.20 14.09
CA GLN A 143 4.58 0.04 15.49
C GLN A 143 4.89 1.51 15.76
N VAL A 144 5.18 2.31 14.73
CA VAL A 144 5.48 3.74 14.89
C VAL A 144 4.29 4.55 15.38
N ILE A 145 3.07 4.06 15.13
CA ILE A 145 1.84 4.72 15.57
C ILE A 145 1.84 4.88 17.09
N ASP A 146 2.23 3.83 17.82
CA ASP A 146 2.32 3.86 19.28
C ASP A 146 3.38 4.87 19.73
N THR A 147 4.49 5.03 19.00
CA THR A 147 5.50 6.05 19.30
C THR A 147 4.95 7.48 19.17
N TYR A 148 4.17 7.78 18.13
CA TYR A 148 3.57 9.10 17.98
C TYR A 148 2.46 9.33 19.04
N LEU A 149 1.71 8.29 19.42
CA LEU A 149 0.73 8.36 20.51
C LEU A 149 1.39 8.64 21.87
N ASP A 150 2.46 7.91 22.20
CA ASP A 150 3.22 8.07 23.46
C ASP A 150 3.86 9.47 23.61
N HIS A 151 4.09 10.16 22.49
CA HIS A 151 4.63 11.51 22.44
C HIS A 151 3.55 12.60 22.25
N ASP A 152 2.27 12.27 22.44
CA ASP A 152 1.11 13.18 22.29
C ASP A 152 1.04 13.84 20.90
N ARG A 153 1.54 13.17 19.86
CA ARG A 153 1.59 13.67 18.49
C ARG A 153 0.41 13.26 17.61
N VAL A 154 -0.53 12.51 18.17
CA VAL A 154 -1.78 12.12 17.50
C VAL A 154 -2.94 12.61 18.35
N ARG A 155 -3.91 13.25 17.70
CA ARG A 155 -5.25 13.50 18.25
C ARG A 155 -6.25 12.86 17.30
N ASP A 156 -7.34 12.36 17.85
CA ASP A 156 -8.43 11.80 17.05
C ASP A 156 -9.79 12.30 17.55
N GLY A 157 -10.77 12.30 16.65
CA GLY A 157 -12.13 12.75 16.89
C GLY A 157 -12.90 12.91 15.59
N ASP A 158 -14.07 13.55 15.68
CA ASP A 158 -14.85 13.88 14.50
C ASP A 158 -14.16 14.93 13.61
N ALA A 159 -14.59 15.00 12.34
CA ALA A 159 -14.00 15.85 11.32
C ALA A 159 -13.98 17.33 11.72
N GLU A 160 -15.07 17.82 12.33
CA GLU A 160 -15.19 19.20 12.76
C GLU A 160 -14.21 19.53 13.89
N ALA A 161 -14.15 18.69 14.93
CA ALA A 161 -13.26 18.84 16.07
C ALA A 161 -11.79 18.72 15.68
N MET A 162 -11.43 17.80 14.78
CA MET A 162 -10.05 17.65 14.31
C MET A 162 -9.61 18.81 13.42
N THR A 163 -10.49 19.30 12.56
CA THR A 163 -10.27 20.50 11.75
C THR A 163 -10.06 21.73 12.65
N ASP A 164 -10.91 21.90 13.66
CA ASP A 164 -10.80 22.97 14.66
C ASP A 164 -9.50 22.90 15.47
N ALA A 165 -9.15 21.70 15.95
CA ALA A 165 -7.94 21.49 16.73
C ALA A 165 -6.67 21.75 15.91
N ALA A 166 -6.61 21.27 14.66
CA ALA A 166 -5.49 21.49 13.75
C ALA A 166 -5.30 22.98 13.45
N TYR A 167 -6.40 23.66 13.12
CA TYR A 167 -6.40 25.08 12.83
C TYR A 167 -5.98 25.92 14.05
N THR A 168 -6.52 25.63 15.23
CA THR A 168 -6.22 26.36 16.47
C THR A 168 -4.75 26.21 16.87
N ALA A 169 -4.18 25.02 16.73
CA ALA A 169 -2.76 24.79 17.01
C ALA A 169 -1.84 25.50 16.00
N TRP A 170 -2.18 25.48 14.72
CA TRP A 170 -1.48 26.24 13.69
C TRP A 170 -1.52 27.75 13.95
N ARG A 171 -2.67 28.27 14.36
CA ARG A 171 -2.83 29.70 14.72
C ARG A 171 -1.98 30.07 15.92
N ALA A 172 -1.97 29.24 16.97
CA ALA A 172 -1.14 29.48 18.15
C ALA A 172 0.36 29.53 17.81
N ASP A 173 0.83 28.68 16.89
CA ASP A 173 2.22 28.71 16.42
C ASP A 173 2.53 30.02 15.67
N ARG A 174 1.59 30.47 14.84
CA ARG A 174 1.71 31.75 14.11
C ARG A 174 1.78 32.94 15.06
N ASP A 175 0.96 32.96 16.12
CA ASP A 175 0.94 34.02 17.12
C ASP A 175 2.26 34.08 17.92
N GLN A 176 2.95 32.93 18.05
CA GLN A 176 4.29 32.83 18.61
C GLN A 176 5.40 33.19 17.61
N GLY A 177 5.05 33.47 16.34
CA GLY A 177 5.98 33.83 15.29
C GLY A 177 6.72 32.64 14.65
N LEU A 178 6.26 31.41 14.88
CA LEU A 178 6.80 30.21 14.24
C LEU A 178 6.35 30.13 12.77
N VAL A 179 7.20 29.59 11.91
CA VAL A 179 6.80 29.23 10.54
C VAL A 179 6.10 27.88 10.62
N SER A 180 4.77 27.88 10.55
CA SER A 180 3.94 26.66 10.63
C SER A 180 3.21 26.39 9.32
N VAL A 181 2.93 25.12 9.04
CA VAL A 181 2.12 24.69 7.90
C VAL A 181 0.95 23.83 8.35
N LEU A 182 -0.22 24.10 7.77
CA LEU A 182 -1.42 23.29 7.93
C LEU A 182 -1.63 22.48 6.64
N VAL A 183 -1.62 21.15 6.78
CA VAL A 183 -1.72 20.22 5.66
C VAL A 183 -3.05 19.48 5.72
N ALA A 184 -3.77 19.46 4.60
CA ALA A 184 -4.98 18.65 4.42
C ALA A 184 -4.89 17.84 3.11
N GLU A 185 -5.72 16.81 2.98
CA GLU A 185 -5.69 15.90 1.83
C GLU A 185 -6.38 16.52 0.61
N THR A 186 -7.64 16.95 0.77
CA THR A 186 -8.47 17.39 -0.34
C THR A 186 -8.32 18.88 -0.63
N ARG A 187 -8.70 19.28 -1.85
CA ARG A 187 -8.75 20.71 -2.21
C ARG A 187 -9.87 21.45 -1.48
N ASP A 188 -10.95 20.75 -1.16
CA ASP A 188 -12.12 21.34 -0.54
C ASP A 188 -11.80 21.68 0.92
N ASP A 189 -11.13 20.78 1.66
CA ASP A 189 -10.64 21.06 3.02
C ASP A 189 -9.62 22.20 3.03
N VAL A 190 -8.68 22.20 2.07
CA VAL A 190 -7.73 23.30 1.94
C VAL A 190 -8.45 24.63 1.71
N THR A 191 -9.50 24.64 0.90
CA THR A 191 -10.28 25.86 0.61
C THR A 191 -11.04 26.30 1.86
N ALA A 192 -11.74 25.39 2.54
CA ALA A 192 -12.47 25.66 3.78
C ALA A 192 -11.56 26.20 4.89
N LEU A 193 -10.41 25.55 5.12
CA LEU A 193 -9.40 25.97 6.09
C LEU A 193 -8.83 27.35 5.75
N ASN A 194 -8.55 27.64 4.48
CA ASN A 194 -8.05 28.94 4.05
C ASN A 194 -9.08 30.06 4.27
N GLN A 195 -10.35 29.83 3.93
CA GLN A 195 -11.43 30.78 4.15
C GLN A 195 -11.64 31.06 5.63
N ARG A 196 -11.67 30.00 6.46
CA ARG A 196 -11.75 30.11 7.91
C ARG A 196 -10.57 30.90 8.50
N ALA A 197 -9.35 30.57 8.09
CA ALA A 197 -8.15 31.26 8.56
C ALA A 197 -8.21 32.77 8.31
N ARG A 198 -8.65 33.15 7.11
CA ARG A 198 -8.81 34.56 6.75
C ARG A 198 -9.91 35.25 7.57
N ALA A 199 -11.08 34.62 7.73
CA ALA A 199 -12.18 35.19 8.48
C ALA A 199 -11.79 35.50 9.93
N ASP A 200 -11.10 34.57 10.58
CA ASP A 200 -10.63 34.72 11.96
C ASP A 200 -9.57 35.81 12.13
N LEU A 201 -8.64 35.92 11.17
CA LEU A 201 -7.64 36.98 11.15
C LEU A 201 -8.24 38.37 10.90
N ILE A 202 -9.42 38.45 10.29
CA ILE A 202 -10.18 39.70 10.18
C ILE A 202 -10.88 40.00 11.51
N LEU A 203 -11.50 39.00 12.14
CA LEU A 203 -12.22 39.15 13.41
C LEU A 203 -11.31 39.56 14.57
N ASP A 204 -10.07 39.07 14.61
CA ASP A 204 -9.09 39.42 15.64
C ASP A 204 -8.33 40.74 15.38
N GLY A 205 -8.55 41.35 14.20
CA GLY A 205 -7.94 42.61 13.80
C GLY A 205 -6.48 42.51 13.31
N THR A 206 -5.93 41.30 13.15
CA THR A 206 -4.60 41.06 12.55
C THR A 206 -4.59 41.47 11.08
N LEU A 207 -5.65 41.12 10.34
CA LEU A 207 -5.94 41.64 9.02
C LEU A 207 -6.91 42.82 9.15
N LYS A 208 -6.47 43.98 8.68
CA LYS A 208 -7.33 45.17 8.63
C LYS A 208 -8.07 45.18 7.30
N PRO A 209 -9.42 45.21 7.29
CA PRO A 209 -10.19 45.35 6.06
C PRO A 209 -9.70 46.58 5.29
N GLY A 210 -9.41 46.38 4.01
CA GLY A 210 -8.81 47.38 3.14
C GLY A 210 -9.21 47.11 1.70
N ARG A 211 -8.32 47.41 0.75
CA ARG A 211 -8.53 46.98 -0.63
C ARG A 211 -8.29 45.48 -0.74
N GLU A 212 -9.18 44.84 -1.47
CA GLU A 212 -9.20 43.40 -1.66
C GLU A 212 -9.19 43.05 -3.14
N VAL A 213 -8.75 41.82 -3.44
CA VAL A 213 -8.73 41.23 -4.79
C VAL A 213 -9.31 39.83 -4.74
N GLU A 214 -9.98 39.45 -5.81
CA GLU A 214 -10.43 38.07 -6.03
C GLU A 214 -9.28 37.22 -6.59
N LEU A 215 -9.14 36.02 -6.04
CA LEU A 215 -8.14 35.02 -6.39
C LEU A 215 -8.73 33.97 -7.34
N ASN A 216 -7.89 33.01 -7.76
CA ASN A 216 -8.26 31.98 -8.74
C ASN A 216 -9.39 31.03 -8.30
N ASP A 217 -9.53 30.78 -7.01
CA ASP A 217 -10.57 29.94 -6.43
C ASP A 217 -11.82 30.75 -5.99
N GLY A 218 -11.89 32.04 -6.37
CA GLY A 218 -12.95 32.95 -5.93
C GLY A 218 -12.78 33.43 -4.48
N ALA A 219 -11.70 33.02 -3.79
CA ALA A 219 -11.39 33.58 -2.48
C ALA A 219 -11.00 35.05 -2.62
N ILE A 220 -11.28 35.83 -1.59
CA ILE A 220 -10.88 37.23 -1.51
C ILE A 220 -9.61 37.31 -0.69
N ALA A 221 -8.66 38.16 -1.08
CA ALA A 221 -7.44 38.44 -0.34
C ALA A 221 -7.10 39.93 -0.29
N GLY A 222 -6.40 40.35 0.76
CA GLY A 222 -6.02 41.74 1.02
C GLY A 222 -4.61 41.86 1.61
N VAL A 223 -4.24 43.06 2.06
CA VAL A 223 -2.93 43.31 2.66
C VAL A 223 -2.77 42.52 3.96
N GLY A 224 -1.67 41.77 4.05
CA GLY A 224 -1.37 40.87 5.17
C GLY A 224 -1.68 39.40 4.87
N ASP A 225 -2.49 39.11 3.84
CA ASP A 225 -2.84 37.73 3.50
C ASP A 225 -1.62 36.93 3.02
N THR A 226 -1.63 35.63 3.36
CA THR A 226 -0.66 34.66 2.83
C THR A 226 -1.24 33.99 1.60
N ILE A 227 -0.48 33.99 0.51
CA ILE A 227 -0.89 33.45 -0.79
C ILE A 227 0.16 32.48 -1.34
N ILE A 228 -0.27 31.64 -2.26
CA ILE A 228 0.60 30.73 -3.03
C ILE A 228 0.41 30.96 -4.52
N THR A 229 1.52 31.01 -5.25
CA THR A 229 1.52 31.16 -6.71
C THR A 229 1.45 29.80 -7.39
N ARG A 230 0.57 29.64 -8.40
CA ARG A 230 0.29 28.37 -9.08
C ARG A 230 0.97 28.20 -10.44
N ARG A 231 1.66 29.22 -10.94
CA ARG A 231 2.26 29.21 -12.28
C ARG A 231 3.65 29.83 -12.29
N ASN A 232 4.61 29.14 -12.89
CA ASN A 232 5.93 29.71 -13.14
C ASN A 232 5.81 30.91 -14.13
N ASP A 233 6.23 32.11 -13.71
CA ASP A 233 6.41 33.25 -14.62
C ASP A 233 7.72 34.00 -14.32
N ARG A 234 8.70 33.82 -15.21
CA ARG A 234 10.05 34.41 -15.07
C ARG A 234 10.08 35.91 -15.38
N ARG A 235 9.04 36.47 -16.01
CA ARG A 235 8.93 37.91 -16.25
C ARG A 235 8.55 38.64 -14.97
N LEU A 236 7.82 37.97 -14.08
CA LEU A 236 7.50 38.45 -12.74
C LEU A 236 8.69 38.19 -11.81
N ARG A 237 9.60 39.16 -11.74
CA ARG A 237 10.86 39.01 -11.00
C ARG A 237 11.34 40.31 -10.39
N ASN A 238 12.25 40.17 -9.43
CA ASN A 238 13.16 41.23 -8.99
C ASN A 238 14.61 40.84 -9.31
N GLU A 239 15.57 41.56 -8.74
CA GLU A 239 17.01 41.30 -8.97
C GLU A 239 17.47 39.92 -8.47
N LYS A 240 16.79 39.35 -7.46
CA LYS A 240 17.24 38.14 -6.73
C LYS A 240 16.38 36.91 -6.99
N THR A 241 15.10 37.06 -7.31
CA THR A 241 14.15 35.95 -7.46
C THR A 241 13.05 36.27 -8.48
N TRP A 242 12.33 35.23 -8.90
CA TRP A 242 11.19 35.28 -9.80
C TRP A 242 10.04 34.42 -9.25
N VAL A 243 8.84 34.59 -9.81
CA VAL A 243 7.63 33.90 -9.33
C VAL A 243 7.58 32.44 -9.79
N ARG A 244 7.71 31.52 -8.84
CA ARG A 244 7.62 30.06 -9.07
C ARG A 244 6.28 29.50 -8.62
N ASN A 245 5.83 28.44 -9.28
CA ASN A 245 4.73 27.62 -8.79
C ASN A 245 5.11 26.97 -7.45
N GLY A 246 4.26 27.10 -6.45
CA GLY A 246 4.44 26.56 -5.09
C GLY A 246 5.10 27.53 -4.10
N ASP A 247 5.65 28.67 -4.54
CA ASP A 247 6.20 29.66 -3.61
C ASP A 247 5.07 30.34 -2.82
N ALA A 248 5.31 30.52 -1.52
CA ALA A 248 4.39 31.20 -0.61
C ALA A 248 4.85 32.65 -0.33
N TRP A 249 3.89 33.57 -0.29
CA TRP A 249 4.13 35.02 -0.22
C TRP A 249 3.15 35.71 0.72
N THR A 250 3.56 36.86 1.25
CA THR A 250 2.69 37.79 1.97
C THR A 250 2.32 38.97 1.08
N ILE A 251 1.03 39.31 1.02
CA ILE A 251 0.56 40.52 0.34
C ILE A 251 0.93 41.74 1.18
N THR A 252 1.63 42.70 0.58
CA THR A 252 2.07 43.94 1.24
C THR A 252 1.38 45.19 0.70
N GLY A 253 0.66 45.07 -0.42
CA GLY A 253 -0.09 46.17 -1.00
C GLY A 253 -1.01 45.69 -2.12
N VAL A 254 -2.20 46.28 -2.19
CA VAL A 254 -3.19 46.07 -3.26
C VAL A 254 -3.44 47.41 -3.95
N ARG A 255 -3.32 47.45 -5.28
CA ARG A 255 -3.46 48.68 -6.08
C ARG A 255 -4.86 48.83 -6.68
N ASP A 256 -5.17 50.02 -7.19
CA ASP A 256 -6.48 50.33 -7.80
C ASP A 256 -6.76 49.51 -9.06
N ASP A 257 -5.71 49.07 -9.77
CA ASP A 257 -5.80 48.26 -10.98
C ASP A 257 -5.92 46.75 -10.70
N GLY A 258 -6.05 46.34 -9.43
CA GLY A 258 -6.07 44.95 -9.00
C GLY A 258 -4.69 44.28 -8.94
N SER A 259 -3.60 45.00 -9.25
CA SER A 259 -2.26 44.44 -9.10
C SER A 259 -1.84 44.35 -7.63
N VAL A 260 -1.08 43.30 -7.30
CA VAL A 260 -0.73 42.95 -5.92
C VAL A 260 0.77 43.00 -5.73
N THR A 261 1.24 43.69 -4.69
CA THR A 261 2.65 43.70 -4.29
C THR A 261 2.89 42.63 -3.24
N ILE A 262 3.66 41.61 -3.60
CA ILE A 262 3.93 40.41 -2.79
C ILE A 262 5.36 40.45 -2.24
N ARG A 263 5.62 39.70 -1.17
CA ARG A 263 6.96 39.54 -0.58
C ARG A 263 7.14 38.13 0.00
N PRO A 264 8.37 37.55 -0.02
CA PRO A 264 8.61 36.27 0.65
C PRO A 264 8.21 36.31 2.13
N ILE A 265 7.64 35.21 2.62
CA ILE A 265 7.24 35.06 4.02
C ILE A 265 8.42 35.36 4.97
N GLY A 266 8.15 36.03 6.09
CA GLY A 266 9.14 36.33 7.13
C GLY A 266 10.08 37.52 6.82
N ARG A 267 10.05 38.09 5.61
CA ARG A 267 10.86 39.29 5.29
C ARG A 267 10.12 40.59 5.58
N ARG A 268 10.73 41.46 6.40
CA ARG A 268 10.20 42.81 6.67
C ARG A 268 10.52 43.84 5.57
N PHE A 269 11.63 43.68 4.85
CA PHE A 269 12.08 44.61 3.80
C PHE A 269 12.72 43.88 2.62
N GLY A 270 12.62 44.49 1.43
CA GLY A 270 13.22 44.00 0.19
C GLY A 270 12.53 42.76 -0.41
N GLY A 271 12.89 42.43 -1.65
CA GLY A 271 12.41 41.21 -2.32
C GLY A 271 10.96 41.25 -2.80
N SER A 272 10.34 42.43 -2.87
CA SER A 272 8.97 42.56 -3.36
C SER A 272 8.88 42.31 -4.88
N ILE A 273 7.78 41.72 -5.31
CA ILE A 273 7.41 41.53 -6.73
C ILE A 273 5.99 42.06 -6.90
N VAL A 274 5.68 42.58 -8.08
CA VAL A 274 4.32 43.00 -8.45
C VAL A 274 3.71 41.92 -9.32
N LEU A 275 2.58 41.37 -8.89
CA LEU A 275 1.74 40.50 -9.69
C LEU A 275 0.68 41.34 -10.42
N PRO A 276 0.58 41.25 -11.76
CA PRO A 276 -0.53 41.83 -12.51
C PRO A 276 -1.87 41.24 -12.07
N ALA A 277 -2.95 42.00 -12.19
CA ALA A 277 -4.30 41.56 -11.80
C ALA A 277 -4.70 40.22 -12.45
N SER A 278 -4.41 40.04 -13.74
CA SER A 278 -4.70 38.79 -14.45
C SER A 278 -3.93 37.58 -13.91
N TYR A 279 -2.70 37.77 -13.45
CA TYR A 279 -1.96 36.69 -12.82
C TYR A 279 -2.56 36.33 -11.46
N VAL A 280 -3.03 37.34 -10.72
CA VAL A 280 -3.68 37.14 -9.41
C VAL A 280 -4.99 36.38 -9.57
N SER A 281 -5.85 36.80 -10.49
CA SER A 281 -7.14 36.15 -10.75
C SER A 281 -7.01 34.74 -11.31
N ASP A 282 -5.93 34.40 -12.01
CA ASP A 282 -5.86 33.12 -12.72
C ASP A 282 -4.93 32.11 -12.00
N HIS A 283 -3.98 32.59 -11.20
CA HIS A 283 -2.83 31.78 -10.76
C HIS A 283 -2.40 32.00 -9.30
N VAL A 284 -3.26 32.57 -8.46
CA VAL A 284 -2.97 32.75 -7.03
C VAL A 284 -4.10 32.17 -6.20
N ASP A 285 -3.77 31.40 -5.15
CA ASP A 285 -4.71 30.95 -4.10
C ASP A 285 -4.26 31.50 -2.74
N LEU A 286 -5.12 31.40 -1.73
CA LEU A 286 -4.71 31.54 -0.33
C LEU A 286 -3.72 30.42 0.06
N GLY A 287 -2.85 30.73 1.03
CA GLY A 287 -1.70 29.89 1.38
C GLY A 287 -1.58 29.55 2.87
N TYR A 288 -2.67 29.62 3.64
CA TYR A 288 -2.69 29.24 5.06
C TYR A 288 -2.70 27.72 5.24
N ALA A 289 -3.49 27.03 4.43
CA ALA A 289 -3.53 25.57 4.31
C ALA A 289 -3.13 25.11 2.91
N VAL A 290 -2.54 23.92 2.81
CA VAL A 290 -1.98 23.36 1.58
C VAL A 290 -2.10 21.84 1.55
N THR A 291 -2.00 21.25 0.35
CA THR A 291 -1.93 19.79 0.22
C THR A 291 -0.52 19.25 0.46
N ALA A 292 -0.41 17.97 0.83
CA ALA A 292 0.87 17.28 1.05
C ALA A 292 1.84 17.42 -0.14
N HIS A 293 1.32 17.33 -1.38
CA HIS A 293 2.09 17.52 -2.61
C HIS A 293 2.75 18.89 -2.70
N ARG A 294 2.09 19.96 -2.21
CA ARG A 294 2.61 21.34 -2.29
C ARG A 294 3.71 21.61 -1.27
N VAL A 295 3.73 20.89 -0.15
CA VAL A 295 4.74 21.08 0.90
C VAL A 295 5.97 20.20 0.70
N GLN A 296 6.01 19.36 -0.32
CA GLN A 296 7.17 18.52 -0.56
C GLN A 296 8.44 19.34 -0.78
N GLY A 297 9.53 18.94 -0.12
CA GLY A 297 10.79 19.69 -0.10
C GLY A 297 10.80 20.93 0.82
N VAL A 298 9.65 21.38 1.32
CA VAL A 298 9.58 22.51 2.27
C VAL A 298 9.97 22.05 3.67
N THR A 299 10.71 22.89 4.40
CA THR A 299 11.02 22.67 5.82
C THR A 299 10.55 23.87 6.64
N VAL A 300 9.73 23.60 7.65
CA VAL A 300 9.10 24.60 8.54
C VAL A 300 9.43 24.30 10.00
N ASP A 301 9.02 25.16 10.92
CA ASP A 301 9.26 24.96 12.35
C ASP A 301 8.32 23.88 12.90
N THR A 302 7.03 23.96 12.55
CA THR A 302 5.98 23.01 12.96
C THR A 302 5.06 22.64 11.81
N ALA A 303 4.50 21.43 11.85
CA ALA A 303 3.50 20.96 10.88
C ALA A 303 2.28 20.36 11.59
N HIS A 304 1.09 20.76 11.12
CA HIS A 304 -0.20 20.25 11.57
C HIS A 304 -0.87 19.55 10.39
N VAL A 305 -1.20 18.26 10.54
CA VAL A 305 -1.67 17.41 9.46
C VAL A 305 -3.05 16.88 9.79
N LEU A 306 -4.05 17.26 8.99
CA LEU A 306 -5.35 16.62 9.00
C LEU A 306 -5.24 15.29 8.24
N VAL A 307 -5.66 14.20 8.88
CA VAL A 307 -5.54 12.83 8.36
C VAL A 307 -6.92 12.23 8.24
N GLU A 308 -7.23 11.74 7.05
CA GLU A 308 -8.48 11.05 6.74
C GLU A 308 -8.24 9.54 6.57
N PRO A 309 -9.28 8.71 6.66
CA PRO A 309 -9.17 7.27 6.38
C PRO A 309 -8.67 6.94 4.96
N THR A 310 -8.84 7.86 4.00
CA THR A 310 -8.36 7.73 2.63
C THR A 310 -6.91 8.18 2.43
N THR A 311 -6.29 8.78 3.44
CA THR A 311 -4.93 9.30 3.32
C THR A 311 -3.95 8.19 2.99
N THR A 312 -3.12 8.41 1.97
CA THR A 312 -2.05 7.48 1.59
C THR A 312 -0.86 7.57 2.54
N ARG A 313 -0.13 6.47 2.70
CA ARG A 313 1.12 6.42 3.48
C ARG A 313 2.10 7.49 3.03
N GLU A 314 2.25 7.69 1.72
CA GLU A 314 3.17 8.66 1.15
C GLU A 314 2.76 10.10 1.49
N ASN A 315 1.46 10.43 1.40
CA ASN A 315 0.92 11.73 1.82
C ASN A 315 1.18 11.96 3.32
N PHE A 316 0.88 10.97 4.15
CA PHE A 316 1.07 11.04 5.58
C PHE A 316 2.55 11.20 5.97
N TYR A 317 3.44 10.40 5.40
CA TYR A 317 4.88 10.48 5.61
C TYR A 317 5.44 11.84 5.17
N VAL A 318 5.04 12.33 3.99
CA VAL A 318 5.44 13.66 3.52
C VAL A 318 4.99 14.73 4.51
N ALA A 319 3.72 14.73 4.89
CA ALA A 319 3.16 15.75 5.78
C ALA A 319 3.81 15.74 7.18
N MET A 320 4.03 14.55 7.75
CA MET A 320 4.60 14.35 9.09
C MET A 320 6.13 14.56 9.17
N THR A 321 6.78 15.02 8.09
CA THR A 321 8.23 15.25 8.05
C THR A 321 8.63 16.66 7.62
N ARG A 322 7.71 17.63 7.73
CA ARG A 322 7.92 19.03 7.32
C ARG A 322 8.40 19.92 8.46
N GLY A 323 7.93 19.68 9.69
CA GLY A 323 8.31 20.43 10.89
C GLY A 323 9.65 19.96 11.49
N LYS A 324 10.51 20.90 11.86
CA LYS A 324 11.78 20.63 12.56
C LYS A 324 11.58 20.36 14.05
N HIS A 325 10.60 21.00 14.68
CA HIS A 325 10.36 20.96 16.12
C HIS A 325 9.17 20.09 16.50
N ALA A 326 8.14 20.04 15.65
CA ALA A 326 6.92 19.29 15.90
C ALA A 326 6.19 18.93 14.60
N ASN A 327 5.69 17.70 14.53
CA ASN A 327 4.72 17.25 13.53
C ASN A 327 3.55 16.61 14.28
N GLN A 328 2.33 17.10 14.06
CA GLN A 328 1.12 16.68 14.74
C GLN A 328 0.09 16.14 13.74
N ALA A 329 -0.46 14.96 14.02
CA ALA A 329 -1.56 14.36 13.27
C ALA A 329 -2.90 14.57 13.99
N TYR A 330 -3.90 14.99 13.23
CA TYR A 330 -5.29 15.15 13.65
C TYR A 330 -6.13 14.20 12.81
N VAL A 331 -6.52 13.08 13.40
CA VAL A 331 -7.07 11.92 12.72
C VAL A 331 -8.58 11.94 12.81
N VAL A 332 -9.21 12.10 11.65
CA VAL A 332 -10.66 12.12 11.49
C VAL A 332 -11.19 10.68 11.55
N LEU A 333 -12.15 10.43 12.45
CA LEU A 333 -12.73 9.10 12.68
C LEU A 333 -14.01 8.84 11.89
N ASP A 334 -14.75 9.89 11.57
CA ASP A 334 -16.01 9.86 10.84
C ASP A 334 -15.81 10.34 9.40
N ARG A 335 -16.58 9.79 8.46
CA ARG A 335 -16.61 10.36 7.11
C ARG A 335 -17.58 11.53 7.12
N PRO A 336 -17.22 12.72 6.58
CA PRO A 336 -18.21 13.75 6.35
C PRO A 336 -19.32 13.18 5.47
N ASP A 337 -20.56 13.40 5.92
CA ASP A 337 -21.79 12.88 5.32
C ASP A 337 -22.10 13.65 4.03
N ASP A 338 -21.24 13.51 3.02
CA ASP A 338 -21.50 14.05 1.69
C ASP A 338 -22.54 13.15 1.00
N ALA A 339 -23.79 13.50 1.29
CA ALA A 339 -25.05 13.01 0.71
C ALA A 339 -25.77 11.86 1.43
N HIS A 340 -26.01 11.94 2.75
CA HIS A 340 -26.97 11.06 3.47
C HIS A 340 -26.92 9.60 3.00
N ALA A 341 -25.70 9.09 2.79
CA ALA A 341 -25.49 7.74 2.32
C ALA A 341 -25.49 6.87 3.56
N GLU A 342 -26.36 5.86 3.59
CA GLU A 342 -26.43 4.90 4.69
C GLU A 342 -25.01 4.39 5.05
N PRO A 343 -24.71 4.18 6.35
CA PRO A 343 -23.40 3.73 6.81
C PRO A 343 -22.96 2.51 6.00
N HIS A 344 -21.77 2.60 5.44
CA HIS A 344 -21.26 1.54 4.58
C HIS A 344 -20.98 0.31 5.46
N PRO A 345 -21.23 -0.92 4.99
CA PRO A 345 -20.88 -2.13 5.72
C PRO A 345 -19.34 -2.25 5.77
N GLY A 346 -18.76 -1.63 6.79
CA GLY A 346 -17.32 -1.35 6.93
C GLY A 346 -17.01 -0.25 7.94
N ASP A 347 -17.98 0.64 8.25
CA ASP A 347 -17.86 1.61 9.33
C ASP A 347 -17.81 0.86 10.67
N THR A 348 -16.60 0.70 11.21
CA THR A 348 -16.43 0.19 12.58
C THR A 348 -16.82 1.30 13.55
N PRO A 349 -17.90 1.16 14.34
CA PRO A 349 -18.33 2.19 15.29
C PRO A 349 -17.31 2.46 16.41
N ASP A 350 -16.26 1.64 16.52
CA ASP A 350 -15.14 1.78 17.46
C ASP A 350 -13.82 2.18 16.77
N ALA A 351 -13.88 2.86 15.61
CA ALA A 351 -12.66 3.35 14.96
C ALA A 351 -11.89 4.29 15.91
N THR A 352 -10.60 4.04 16.08
CA THR A 352 -9.69 4.86 16.89
C THR A 352 -8.66 5.52 15.98
N GLY A 353 -8.02 6.60 16.44
CA GLY A 353 -6.94 7.23 15.67
C GLY A 353 -5.85 6.22 15.29
N ARG A 354 -5.62 5.24 16.17
CA ARG A 354 -4.71 4.12 15.93
C ARG A 354 -5.14 3.23 14.76
N SER A 355 -6.41 2.85 14.65
CA SER A 355 -6.88 1.97 13.58
C SER A 355 -6.90 2.67 12.23
N VAL A 356 -7.27 3.96 12.20
CA VAL A 356 -7.22 4.78 10.99
C VAL A 356 -5.77 4.90 10.51
N LEU A 357 -4.83 5.28 11.39
CA LEU A 357 -3.41 5.36 11.03
C LEU A 357 -2.82 4.01 10.61
N TYR A 358 -3.31 2.89 11.16
CA TYR A 358 -2.93 1.57 10.68
C TYR A 358 -3.36 1.38 9.23
N GLY A 359 -4.60 1.74 8.88
CA GLY A 359 -5.11 1.74 7.51
C GLY A 359 -4.29 2.62 6.58
N VAL A 360 -4.02 3.88 6.99
CA VAL A 360 -3.20 4.85 6.25
C VAL A 360 -1.80 4.30 5.94
N LEU A 361 -1.13 3.68 6.92
CA LEU A 361 0.21 3.09 6.69
C LEU A 361 0.20 1.85 5.78
N GLN A 362 -0.95 1.21 5.59
CA GLN A 362 -1.14 0.13 4.61
C GLN A 362 -1.66 0.65 3.26
N HIS A 363 -2.20 1.87 3.20
CA HIS A 363 -2.73 2.49 2.00
C HIS A 363 -1.61 3.12 1.17
N VAL A 364 -1.00 2.33 0.28
CA VAL A 364 0.05 2.79 -0.63
C VAL A 364 -0.58 3.45 -1.85
N GLY A 365 -0.33 4.75 -2.04
CA GLY A 365 -0.83 5.53 -3.17
C GLY A 365 0.10 5.59 -4.37
N ALA A 366 1.29 4.97 -4.26
CA ALA A 366 2.27 4.91 -5.35
C ALA A 366 1.72 4.09 -6.53
N GLU A 367 1.74 4.68 -7.72
CA GLU A 367 1.49 3.92 -8.95
C GLU A 367 2.64 2.93 -9.16
N LEU A 368 2.29 1.66 -9.28
CA LEU A 368 3.24 0.61 -9.65
C LEU A 368 3.73 0.86 -11.08
N SER A 369 5.02 0.67 -11.34
CA SER A 369 5.52 0.68 -12.72
C SER A 369 4.84 -0.42 -13.54
N ALA A 370 4.84 -0.32 -14.87
CA ALA A 370 4.22 -1.34 -15.72
C ALA A 370 4.72 -2.77 -15.42
N HIS A 371 5.99 -2.93 -15.05
CA HIS A 371 6.58 -4.22 -14.67
C HIS A 371 6.05 -4.70 -13.31
N GLU A 372 5.94 -3.80 -12.33
CA GLU A 372 5.37 -4.12 -11.02
C GLU A 372 3.86 -4.41 -11.12
N THR A 373 3.12 -3.67 -11.95
CA THR A 373 1.70 -3.92 -12.25
C THR A 373 1.51 -5.28 -12.90
N ILE A 374 2.32 -5.62 -13.91
CA ILE A 374 2.29 -6.95 -14.55
C ILE A 374 2.59 -8.05 -13.51
N THR A 375 3.58 -7.83 -12.63
CA THR A 375 3.94 -8.79 -11.59
C THR A 375 2.83 -8.93 -10.55
N ALA A 376 2.21 -7.84 -10.12
CA ALA A 376 1.11 -7.83 -9.17
C ALA A 376 -0.15 -8.49 -9.74
N GLU A 377 -0.50 -8.19 -10.99
CA GLU A 377 -1.59 -8.84 -11.71
C GLU A 377 -1.30 -10.33 -11.89
N HIS A 378 -0.09 -10.72 -12.34
CA HIS A 378 0.28 -12.14 -12.42
C HIS A 378 0.25 -12.84 -11.06
N ALA A 379 0.63 -12.17 -9.98
CA ALA A 379 0.52 -12.71 -8.62
C ALA A 379 -0.93 -12.86 -8.17
N HIS A 380 -1.81 -11.91 -8.54
CA HIS A 380 -3.23 -11.94 -8.23
C HIS A 380 -3.97 -13.05 -9.00
N TRP A 381 -3.83 -13.07 -10.33
CA TRP A 381 -4.42 -14.08 -11.20
C TRP A 381 -3.81 -15.47 -11.01
N GLY A 382 -2.53 -15.53 -10.60
CA GLY A 382 -1.85 -16.76 -10.23
C GLY A 382 -2.03 -17.19 -8.78
N SER A 383 -2.82 -16.45 -7.97
CA SER A 383 -3.05 -16.78 -6.56
C SER A 383 -3.85 -18.08 -6.42
N ILE A 384 -3.60 -18.81 -5.33
CA ILE A 384 -4.38 -20.02 -5.02
C ILE A 384 -5.86 -19.68 -4.78
N ALA A 385 -6.18 -18.47 -4.30
CA ALA A 385 -7.56 -18.03 -4.15
C ALA A 385 -8.31 -18.03 -5.49
N GLN A 386 -7.72 -17.38 -6.50
CA GLN A 386 -8.29 -17.29 -7.84
C GLN A 386 -8.36 -18.66 -8.52
N LEU A 387 -7.26 -19.41 -8.53
CA LEU A 387 -7.21 -20.75 -9.14
C LEU A 387 -8.16 -21.74 -8.46
N ALA A 388 -8.36 -21.63 -7.13
CA ALA A 388 -9.33 -22.44 -6.40
C ALA A 388 -10.78 -22.08 -6.77
N ALA A 389 -11.09 -20.79 -6.92
CA ALA A 389 -12.41 -20.34 -7.35
C ALA A 389 -12.73 -20.87 -8.75
N GLU A 390 -11.80 -20.75 -9.70
CA GLU A 390 -11.94 -21.33 -11.04
C GLU A 390 -12.15 -22.85 -11.01
N TYR A 391 -11.33 -23.55 -10.22
CA TYR A 391 -11.47 -25.00 -10.04
C TYR A 391 -12.85 -25.37 -9.48
N GLU A 392 -13.34 -24.64 -8.47
CA GLU A 392 -14.64 -24.89 -7.85
C GLU A 392 -15.80 -24.65 -8.82
N THR A 393 -15.73 -23.60 -9.66
CA THR A 393 -16.71 -23.32 -10.71
C THR A 393 -16.75 -24.41 -11.78
N ILE A 394 -15.59 -24.82 -12.31
CA ILE A 394 -15.51 -25.90 -13.29
C ILE A 394 -16.03 -27.20 -12.66
N ALA A 395 -15.65 -27.49 -11.41
CA ALA A 395 -16.08 -28.68 -10.70
C ALA A 395 -17.58 -28.71 -10.42
N ALA A 396 -18.22 -27.55 -10.20
CA ALA A 396 -19.67 -27.44 -10.04
C ALA A 396 -20.40 -27.80 -11.32
N ALA A 397 -19.97 -27.25 -12.47
CA ALA A 397 -20.53 -27.57 -13.77
C ALA A 397 -20.29 -29.04 -14.16
N ALA A 398 -19.04 -29.52 -14.03
CA ALA A 398 -18.62 -30.85 -14.47
C ALA A 398 -19.28 -32.01 -13.74
N GLN A 399 -19.70 -31.79 -12.50
CA GLN A 399 -20.31 -32.81 -11.66
C GLN A 399 -21.82 -32.61 -11.49
N HIS A 400 -22.43 -31.60 -12.13
CA HIS A 400 -23.83 -31.26 -11.94
C HIS A 400 -24.76 -32.47 -12.18
N ASP A 401 -24.70 -33.07 -13.37
CA ASP A 401 -25.54 -34.22 -13.75
C ASP A 401 -25.35 -35.41 -12.82
N ARG A 402 -24.10 -35.63 -12.40
CA ARG A 402 -23.74 -36.70 -11.48
C ARG A 402 -24.39 -36.49 -10.12
N TRP A 403 -24.32 -35.28 -9.57
CA TRP A 403 -24.94 -34.97 -8.29
C TRP A 403 -26.46 -34.95 -8.36
N ALA A 404 -27.03 -34.45 -9.45
CA ALA A 404 -28.48 -34.51 -9.71
C ALA A 404 -28.97 -35.97 -9.74
N THR A 405 -28.20 -36.88 -10.36
CA THR A 405 -28.50 -38.31 -10.37
C THR A 405 -28.42 -38.92 -8.98
N LEU A 406 -27.37 -38.60 -8.21
CA LEU A 406 -27.23 -39.06 -6.83
C LEU A 406 -28.41 -38.60 -5.94
N ILE A 407 -28.92 -37.39 -6.17
CA ILE A 407 -30.07 -36.85 -5.43
C ILE A 407 -31.36 -37.58 -5.80
N ARG A 408 -31.59 -37.86 -7.09
CA ARG A 408 -32.72 -38.70 -7.54
C ARG A 408 -32.67 -40.10 -6.95
N ASP A 409 -31.48 -40.68 -6.83
CA ASP A 409 -31.28 -42.02 -6.26
C ASP A 409 -31.27 -42.04 -4.71
N SER A 410 -31.46 -40.89 -4.05
CA SER A 410 -31.33 -40.75 -2.60
C SER A 410 -32.55 -41.23 -1.80
N GLY A 411 -33.63 -41.62 -2.48
CA GLY A 411 -34.89 -42.03 -1.84
C GLY A 411 -35.87 -40.88 -1.56
N LEU A 412 -35.61 -39.69 -2.10
CA LEU A 412 -36.59 -38.61 -2.22
C LEU A 412 -37.66 -38.97 -3.27
N SER A 413 -38.85 -38.36 -3.17
CA SER A 413 -39.79 -38.40 -4.30
C SER A 413 -39.22 -37.63 -5.49
N GLU A 414 -39.74 -37.90 -6.70
CA GLU A 414 -39.32 -37.19 -7.92
C GLU A 414 -39.50 -35.67 -7.80
N GLU A 415 -40.62 -35.24 -7.22
CA GLU A 415 -40.92 -33.83 -6.95
C GLU A 415 -39.89 -33.21 -5.99
N GLN A 416 -39.62 -33.86 -4.85
CA GLN A 416 -38.63 -33.38 -3.88
C GLN A 416 -37.22 -33.32 -4.46
N ALA A 417 -36.83 -34.31 -5.27
CA ALA A 417 -35.52 -34.34 -5.91
C ALA A 417 -35.35 -33.17 -6.89
N ASN A 418 -36.38 -32.85 -7.68
CA ASN A 418 -36.36 -31.70 -8.59
C ASN A 418 -36.30 -30.37 -7.81
N THR A 419 -37.08 -30.22 -6.73
CA THR A 419 -36.99 -29.05 -5.85
C THR A 419 -35.59 -28.84 -5.29
N VAL A 420 -34.88 -29.91 -4.91
CA VAL A 420 -33.49 -29.82 -4.44
C VAL A 420 -32.52 -29.39 -5.53
N ILE A 421 -32.70 -29.89 -6.76
CA ILE A 421 -31.80 -29.59 -7.90
C ILE A 421 -31.96 -28.14 -8.36
N GLU A 422 -33.19 -27.61 -8.32
CA GLU A 422 -33.51 -26.24 -8.73
C GLU A 422 -33.27 -25.19 -7.63
N SER A 423 -32.95 -25.61 -6.41
CA SER A 423 -32.69 -24.72 -5.27
C SER A 423 -31.38 -23.96 -5.39
N ASP A 424 -31.38 -22.69 -4.96
CA ASP A 424 -30.16 -21.87 -4.84
C ASP A 424 -29.10 -22.50 -3.91
N ALA A 425 -29.54 -23.34 -2.95
CA ALA A 425 -28.63 -24.05 -2.04
C ALA A 425 -27.97 -25.29 -2.67
N PHE A 426 -28.35 -25.68 -3.89
CA PHE A 426 -27.78 -26.85 -4.57
C PHE A 426 -26.26 -26.75 -4.78
N GLY A 427 -25.74 -25.54 -5.07
CA GLY A 427 -24.31 -25.30 -5.17
C GLY A 427 -23.55 -25.60 -3.88
N ALA A 428 -24.08 -25.13 -2.74
CA ALA A 428 -23.49 -25.40 -1.42
C ALA A 428 -23.57 -26.89 -1.05
N LEU A 429 -24.71 -27.54 -1.32
CA LEU A 429 -24.89 -28.97 -1.11
C LEU A 429 -23.88 -29.81 -1.91
N THR A 430 -23.73 -29.53 -3.21
CA THR A 430 -22.79 -30.27 -4.06
C THR A 430 -21.33 -30.04 -3.68
N ALA A 431 -20.96 -28.84 -3.19
CA ALA A 431 -19.65 -28.58 -2.62
C ALA A 431 -19.38 -29.43 -1.35
N GLU A 432 -20.36 -29.58 -0.47
CA GLU A 432 -20.24 -30.47 0.71
C GLU A 432 -20.19 -31.96 0.31
N LEU A 433 -20.98 -32.39 -0.68
CA LEU A 433 -20.91 -33.75 -1.22
C LEU A 433 -19.51 -34.04 -1.80
N ARG A 434 -18.96 -33.12 -2.60
CA ARG A 434 -17.58 -33.24 -3.12
C ARG A 434 -16.56 -33.32 -1.98
N ARG A 435 -16.71 -32.50 -0.95
CA ARG A 435 -15.84 -32.54 0.24
C ARG A 435 -15.94 -33.88 0.95
N ALA A 436 -17.14 -34.41 1.13
CA ALA A 436 -17.37 -35.71 1.76
C ALA A 436 -16.74 -36.84 0.94
N GLU A 437 -16.89 -36.84 -0.38
CA GLU A 437 -16.24 -37.79 -1.29
C GLU A 437 -14.71 -37.68 -1.23
N ALA A 438 -14.15 -36.47 -1.24
CA ALA A 438 -12.71 -36.26 -1.09
C ALA A 438 -12.16 -36.80 0.25
N ASN A 439 -13.01 -36.87 1.28
CA ASN A 439 -12.73 -37.51 2.57
C ASN A 439 -13.06 -39.02 2.61
N ASN A 440 -13.32 -39.63 1.45
CA ASN A 440 -13.63 -41.05 1.25
C ASN A 440 -14.95 -41.52 1.89
N HIS A 441 -15.94 -40.63 2.05
CA HIS A 441 -17.30 -41.05 2.43
C HIS A 441 -18.03 -41.68 1.23
N ASP A 442 -18.74 -42.78 1.47
CA ASP A 442 -19.57 -43.44 0.45
C ASP A 442 -20.94 -42.75 0.37
N LEU A 443 -21.06 -41.82 -0.57
CA LEU A 443 -22.26 -40.98 -0.72
C LEU A 443 -23.50 -41.78 -1.12
N GLY A 444 -23.33 -42.86 -1.90
CA GLY A 444 -24.45 -43.71 -2.32
C GLY A 444 -25.11 -44.45 -1.16
N ARG A 445 -24.39 -44.65 -0.05
CA ARG A 445 -24.95 -45.20 1.19
C ARG A 445 -25.30 -44.15 2.22
N LEU A 446 -24.53 -43.05 2.26
CA LEU A 446 -24.71 -41.99 3.24
C LEU A 446 -25.99 -41.20 2.98
N LEU A 447 -26.21 -40.78 1.73
CA LEU A 447 -27.29 -39.86 1.39
C LEU A 447 -28.69 -40.47 1.63
N PRO A 448 -28.99 -41.73 1.21
CA PRO A 448 -30.27 -42.35 1.53
C PRO A 448 -30.55 -42.48 3.03
N ARG A 449 -29.52 -42.74 3.84
CA ARG A 449 -29.66 -42.80 5.30
C ARG A 449 -29.99 -41.43 5.89
N LEU A 450 -29.40 -40.35 5.36
CA LEU A 450 -29.68 -38.99 5.82
C LEU A 450 -31.06 -38.50 5.39
N VAL A 451 -31.54 -38.90 4.22
CA VAL A 451 -32.89 -38.64 3.73
C VAL A 451 -33.92 -39.35 4.64
N ALA A 452 -33.74 -40.64 4.92
CA ALA A 452 -34.65 -41.43 5.73
C ALA A 452 -34.66 -41.09 7.24
N ALA A 453 -33.65 -40.36 7.74
CA ALA A 453 -33.49 -40.11 9.17
C ALA A 453 -34.59 -39.20 9.77
N ARG A 454 -35.13 -38.26 8.98
CA ARG A 454 -36.21 -37.34 9.39
C ARG A 454 -36.88 -36.77 8.15
N GLY A 455 -38.22 -36.71 8.15
CA GLY A 455 -39.03 -36.13 7.08
C GLY A 455 -38.71 -34.66 6.80
N PHE A 456 -39.28 -34.14 5.71
CA PHE A 456 -39.05 -32.78 5.21
C PHE A 456 -40.31 -31.89 5.29
N ASP A 457 -41.33 -32.33 6.01
CA ASP A 457 -42.63 -31.65 6.06
C ASP A 457 -42.57 -30.24 6.66
N ASP A 458 -41.57 -29.98 7.51
CA ASP A 458 -41.31 -28.67 8.14
C ASP A 458 -40.13 -27.91 7.48
N ALA A 459 -39.65 -28.32 6.30
CA ALA A 459 -38.46 -27.74 5.67
C ALA A 459 -38.83 -26.67 4.63
N ASP A 460 -38.41 -25.43 4.87
CA ASP A 460 -38.54 -24.34 3.89
C ASP A 460 -37.72 -24.59 2.62
N ASP A 461 -36.54 -25.21 2.76
CA ASP A 461 -35.69 -25.66 1.65
C ASP A 461 -35.02 -27.01 1.97
N ILE A 462 -35.39 -28.03 1.20
CA ILE A 462 -34.88 -29.40 1.34
C ILE A 462 -33.36 -29.44 1.08
N ALA A 463 -32.84 -28.64 0.14
CA ALA A 463 -31.42 -28.62 -0.21
C ALA A 463 -30.57 -28.09 0.95
N SER A 464 -30.99 -27.00 1.61
CA SER A 464 -30.35 -26.46 2.83
C SER A 464 -30.35 -27.47 3.98
N VAL A 465 -31.44 -28.21 4.18
CA VAL A 465 -31.52 -29.26 5.21
C VAL A 465 -30.55 -30.40 4.91
N LEU A 466 -30.49 -30.87 3.65
CA LEU A 466 -29.54 -31.90 3.23
C LEU A 466 -28.09 -31.42 3.37
N HIS A 467 -27.81 -30.18 2.99
CA HIS A 467 -26.49 -29.56 3.15
C HIS A 467 -26.05 -29.60 4.62
N TYR A 468 -26.91 -29.16 5.54
CA TYR A 468 -26.65 -29.23 6.99
C TYR A 468 -26.44 -30.68 7.48
N ARG A 469 -27.28 -31.63 7.04
CA ARG A 469 -27.18 -33.05 7.44
C ARG A 469 -25.88 -33.69 6.95
N VAL A 470 -25.47 -33.40 5.71
CA VAL A 470 -24.19 -33.88 5.13
C VAL A 470 -23.02 -33.26 5.89
N ALA A 471 -23.00 -31.93 6.09
CA ALA A 471 -21.94 -31.25 6.83
C ALA A 471 -21.77 -31.82 8.25
N ARG A 472 -22.89 -32.03 8.97
CA ARG A 472 -22.88 -32.58 10.33
C ARG A 472 -22.39 -34.03 10.40
N SER A 473 -22.79 -34.87 9.44
CA SER A 473 -22.41 -36.29 9.42
C SER A 473 -20.98 -36.52 8.94
N THR A 474 -20.43 -35.60 8.14
CA THR A 474 -19.10 -35.71 7.52
C THR A 474 -18.04 -34.83 8.18
N ALA A 475 -18.40 -34.12 9.26
CA ALA A 475 -17.48 -33.32 10.07
C ALA A 475 -16.25 -34.12 10.57
N ARG A 476 -16.37 -35.45 10.67
CA ARG A 476 -15.23 -36.36 10.89
C ARG A 476 -14.93 -37.12 9.59
N PRO A 477 -13.64 -37.22 9.17
CA PRO A 477 -13.29 -38.01 7.99
C PRO A 477 -13.63 -39.49 8.14
N ALA A 478 -13.90 -40.17 7.02
CA ALA A 478 -14.35 -41.55 7.02
C ALA A 478 -13.30 -42.53 7.60
N GLY A 479 -13.76 -43.46 8.45
CA GLY A 479 -12.97 -44.56 9.04
C GLY A 479 -12.45 -44.32 10.48
N SER A 480 -12.15 -45.41 11.20
CA SER A 480 -11.52 -45.37 12.53
C SER A 480 -10.11 -45.98 12.52
N GLY A 481 -9.16 -45.36 13.21
CA GLY A 481 -7.82 -45.93 13.45
C GLY A 481 -6.96 -46.15 12.18
N ARG A 482 -6.27 -47.31 12.13
CA ARG A 482 -5.17 -47.62 11.19
C ARG A 482 -5.60 -47.85 9.72
N THR A 483 -6.90 -47.85 9.41
CA THR A 483 -7.45 -48.08 8.07
C THR A 483 -7.86 -46.79 7.34
N ARG A 484 -7.57 -45.62 7.93
CA ARG A 484 -7.95 -44.31 7.39
C ARG A 484 -7.16 -43.99 6.12
N LYS A 485 -7.87 -43.87 4.98
CA LYS A 485 -7.29 -43.41 3.71
C LYS A 485 -6.99 -41.92 3.76
N ALA A 486 -5.92 -41.50 3.08
CA ALA A 486 -5.62 -40.09 2.93
C ALA A 486 -6.73 -39.37 2.12
N PRO A 487 -7.14 -38.16 2.53
CA PRO A 487 -8.12 -37.41 1.78
C PRO A 487 -7.51 -36.97 0.43
N ARG A 488 -8.36 -36.92 -0.61
CA ARG A 488 -7.98 -36.52 -1.97
C ARG A 488 -8.08 -34.99 -2.08
N LEU A 489 -7.03 -34.29 -1.66
CA LEU A 489 -6.97 -32.84 -1.64
C LEU A 489 -5.85 -32.32 -2.54
N ILE A 490 -6.12 -31.22 -3.24
CA ILE A 490 -5.16 -30.45 -4.03
C ILE A 490 -4.43 -29.49 -3.09
N ALA A 491 -3.10 -29.53 -3.12
CA ALA A 491 -2.23 -28.83 -2.16
C ALA A 491 -2.58 -29.08 -0.66
N GLY A 492 -3.39 -30.10 -0.35
CA GLY A 492 -3.85 -30.39 1.01
C GLY A 492 -5.05 -29.57 1.50
N LEU A 493 -5.64 -28.72 0.66
CA LEU A 493 -6.77 -27.85 1.01
C LEU A 493 -8.01 -28.10 0.16
N ILE A 494 -7.87 -28.03 -1.17
CA ILE A 494 -9.04 -27.99 -2.07
C ILE A 494 -9.51 -29.42 -2.38
N PRO A 495 -10.80 -29.76 -2.17
CA PRO A 495 -11.32 -31.09 -2.48
C PRO A 495 -11.21 -31.43 -3.98
N HIS A 496 -10.59 -32.57 -4.29
CA HIS A 496 -10.49 -33.04 -5.67
C HIS A 496 -11.87 -33.44 -6.22
N ALA A 497 -12.27 -32.86 -7.36
CA ALA A 497 -13.43 -33.26 -8.13
C ALA A 497 -13.15 -34.56 -8.90
N GLY A 498 -13.72 -35.69 -8.45
CA GLY A 498 -13.62 -36.99 -9.11
C GLY A 498 -14.89 -37.42 -9.83
N GLY A 499 -14.89 -38.64 -10.36
CA GLY A 499 -16.05 -39.29 -10.97
C GLY A 499 -16.12 -39.13 -12.49
N SER A 500 -17.22 -39.62 -13.07
CA SER A 500 -17.51 -39.48 -14.50
C SER A 500 -17.88 -38.04 -14.82
N MET A 501 -17.23 -37.47 -15.83
CA MET A 501 -17.45 -36.12 -16.35
C MET A 501 -16.89 -36.03 -17.78
N PRO A 502 -17.31 -35.02 -18.58
CA PRO A 502 -16.74 -34.73 -19.89
C PRO A 502 -15.20 -34.60 -19.87
N GLU A 503 -14.54 -35.01 -20.95
CA GLU A 503 -13.06 -35.06 -21.02
C GLU A 503 -12.42 -33.67 -20.96
N ASP A 504 -13.02 -32.70 -21.63
CA ASP A 504 -12.61 -31.30 -21.64
C ASP A 504 -12.67 -30.68 -20.23
N MET A 505 -13.73 -30.95 -19.48
CA MET A 505 -13.86 -30.49 -18.10
C MET A 505 -12.87 -31.19 -17.16
N ARG A 506 -12.59 -32.48 -17.38
CA ARG A 506 -11.55 -33.21 -16.62
C ARG A 506 -10.17 -32.62 -16.88
N GLN A 507 -9.84 -32.36 -18.14
CA GLN A 507 -8.58 -31.72 -18.51
C GLN A 507 -8.47 -30.34 -17.86
N ALA A 508 -9.50 -29.51 -17.93
CA ALA A 508 -9.49 -28.18 -17.31
C ALA A 508 -9.28 -28.26 -15.78
N LEU A 509 -9.90 -29.23 -15.09
CA LEU A 509 -9.68 -29.46 -13.66
C LEU A 509 -8.25 -29.94 -13.36
N ASP A 510 -7.70 -30.82 -14.20
CA ASP A 510 -6.32 -31.30 -14.05
C ASP A 510 -5.29 -30.18 -14.25
N GLU A 511 -5.50 -29.30 -15.23
CA GLU A 511 -4.67 -28.10 -15.45
C GLU A 511 -4.70 -27.15 -14.24
N ARG A 512 -5.90 -26.85 -13.69
CA ARG A 512 -6.04 -25.96 -12.52
C ARG A 512 -5.43 -26.58 -11.28
N ARG A 513 -5.58 -27.91 -11.11
CA ARG A 513 -4.89 -28.66 -10.06
C ARG A 513 -3.38 -28.45 -10.15
N GLU A 514 -2.78 -28.63 -11.32
CA GLU A 514 -1.34 -28.47 -11.53
C GLU A 514 -0.87 -27.05 -11.23
N LEU A 515 -1.62 -26.02 -11.67
CA LEU A 515 -1.30 -24.62 -11.39
C LEU A 515 -1.33 -24.30 -9.89
N ILE A 516 -2.37 -24.74 -9.16
CA ILE A 516 -2.47 -24.57 -7.70
C ILE A 516 -1.27 -25.21 -7.00
N GLU A 517 -0.91 -26.41 -7.46
CA GLU A 517 0.16 -27.21 -6.93
C GLU A 517 1.54 -26.56 -7.17
N GLN A 518 1.80 -26.08 -8.39
CA GLN A 518 3.02 -25.35 -8.73
C GLN A 518 3.14 -24.04 -7.95
N ARG A 519 2.04 -23.26 -7.86
CA ARG A 519 2.01 -22.02 -7.07
C ARG A 519 2.38 -22.27 -5.61
N ALA A 520 1.78 -23.29 -4.99
CA ALA A 520 2.08 -23.65 -3.60
C ALA A 520 3.56 -24.05 -3.39
N ASP A 521 4.18 -24.73 -4.36
CA ASP A 521 5.61 -25.08 -4.30
C ASP A 521 6.52 -23.86 -4.48
N VAL A 522 6.16 -22.92 -5.36
CA VAL A 522 6.90 -21.66 -5.56
C VAL A 522 6.85 -20.81 -4.29
N VAL A 523 5.66 -20.61 -3.71
CA VAL A 523 5.48 -19.86 -2.45
C VAL A 523 6.30 -20.47 -1.32
N LEU A 524 6.30 -21.80 -1.20
CA LEU A 524 7.12 -22.49 -0.21
C LEU A 524 8.62 -22.30 -0.47
N GLY A 525 9.05 -22.40 -1.73
CA GLY A 525 10.45 -22.24 -2.13
C GLY A 525 11.01 -20.87 -1.74
N ILE A 526 10.33 -19.80 -2.16
CA ILE A 526 10.70 -18.41 -1.84
C ILE A 526 10.80 -18.23 -0.32
N ALA A 527 9.78 -18.67 0.44
CA ALA A 527 9.77 -18.51 1.89
C ALA A 527 10.92 -19.25 2.60
N LEU A 528 11.36 -20.39 2.08
CA LEU A 528 12.49 -21.14 2.63
C LEU A 528 13.83 -20.49 2.29
N ASP A 529 13.98 -20.00 1.06
CA ASP A 529 15.20 -19.34 0.59
C ASP A 529 15.43 -18.01 1.33
N GLU A 530 14.36 -17.23 1.54
CA GLU A 530 14.37 -15.98 2.31
C GLU A 530 14.38 -16.20 3.84
N LYS A 531 14.25 -17.45 4.30
CA LYS A 531 14.17 -17.81 5.73
C LYS A 531 13.06 -17.06 6.48
N ALA A 532 11.89 -16.90 5.84
CA ALA A 532 10.74 -16.21 6.40
C ALA A 532 10.39 -16.74 7.80
N THR A 533 10.04 -15.85 8.74
CA THR A 533 9.89 -16.17 10.18
C THR A 533 8.99 -17.36 10.45
N TRP A 534 7.87 -17.46 9.74
CA TRP A 534 6.88 -18.51 9.92
C TRP A 534 7.41 -19.91 9.57
N THR A 535 8.41 -20.02 8.68
CA THR A 535 8.99 -21.32 8.27
C THR A 535 9.74 -22.00 9.41
N LYS A 536 10.16 -21.25 10.44
CA LYS A 536 10.79 -21.81 11.65
C LYS A 536 9.89 -22.85 12.33
N ALA A 537 8.57 -22.65 12.28
CA ALA A 537 7.61 -23.58 12.88
C ALA A 537 7.49 -24.91 12.11
N LEU A 538 7.88 -24.96 10.82
CA LEU A 538 7.94 -26.19 10.03
C LEU A 538 9.13 -27.08 10.40
N GLY A 539 10.16 -26.50 11.01
CA GLY A 539 11.44 -27.16 11.28
C GLY A 539 12.30 -27.37 10.02
N THR A 540 13.44 -28.04 10.17
CA THR A 540 14.39 -28.26 9.07
C THR A 540 14.05 -29.49 8.23
N PRO A 541 14.20 -29.42 6.89
CA PRO A 541 14.01 -30.57 6.02
C PRO A 541 14.89 -31.77 6.43
N PRO A 542 14.32 -32.98 6.59
CA PRO A 542 15.09 -34.17 6.92
C PRO A 542 16.05 -34.58 5.80
N GLY A 543 17.22 -35.14 6.14
CA GLY A 543 18.16 -35.69 5.16
C GLY A 543 17.75 -37.03 4.51
N ASP A 544 16.70 -37.69 5.03
CA ASP A 544 16.14 -38.91 4.42
C ASP A 544 15.17 -38.52 3.28
N PRO A 545 15.42 -38.94 2.02
CA PRO A 545 14.61 -38.53 0.87
C PRO A 545 13.10 -38.79 1.01
N ARG A 546 12.71 -39.91 1.63
CA ARG A 546 11.28 -40.23 1.81
C ARG A 546 10.62 -39.33 2.84
N LYS A 547 11.34 -39.01 3.92
CA LYS A 547 10.86 -38.07 4.94
C LYS A 547 10.86 -36.63 4.42
N ALA A 548 11.85 -36.25 3.61
CA ALA A 548 11.90 -34.95 2.97
C ALA A 548 10.69 -34.71 2.06
N LEU A 549 10.30 -35.70 1.25
CA LEU A 549 9.09 -35.62 0.43
C LEU A 549 7.81 -35.50 1.27
N SER A 550 7.72 -36.25 2.37
CA SER A 550 6.57 -36.17 3.28
C SER A 550 6.51 -34.82 4.01
N TRP A 551 7.65 -34.30 4.46
CA TRP A 551 7.77 -32.99 5.08
C TRP A 551 7.35 -31.90 4.09
N ARG A 552 7.88 -31.94 2.85
CA ARG A 552 7.56 -30.96 1.81
C ARG A 552 6.09 -30.93 1.47
N ARG A 553 5.42 -32.09 1.42
CA ARG A 553 3.96 -32.17 1.24
C ARG A 553 3.19 -31.41 2.31
N HIS A 554 3.60 -31.54 3.58
CA HIS A 554 2.95 -30.84 4.69
C HIS A 554 3.28 -29.34 4.70
N ALA A 555 4.54 -28.98 4.43
CA ALA A 555 4.96 -27.59 4.31
C ALA A 555 4.22 -26.86 3.18
N ARG A 556 4.02 -27.54 2.04
CA ARG A 556 3.25 -27.02 0.89
C ARG A 556 1.81 -26.70 1.26
N THR A 557 1.17 -27.49 2.12
CA THR A 557 -0.20 -27.19 2.60
C THR A 557 -0.26 -25.91 3.44
N VAL A 558 0.77 -25.64 4.24
CA VAL A 558 0.87 -24.38 5.00
C VAL A 558 1.10 -23.19 4.06
N ALA A 559 2.01 -23.33 3.09
CA ALA A 559 2.25 -22.32 2.06
C ALA A 559 0.98 -22.03 1.24
N ALA A 560 0.27 -23.08 0.83
CA ALA A 560 -0.97 -22.96 0.08
C ALA A 560 -2.07 -22.23 0.86
N TYR A 561 -2.14 -22.47 2.17
CA TYR A 561 -3.10 -21.80 3.05
C TYR A 561 -2.77 -20.31 3.17
N ARG A 562 -1.50 -19.97 3.35
CA ARG A 562 -1.06 -18.58 3.43
C ARG A 562 -1.35 -17.80 2.16
N ASP A 563 -1.04 -18.36 0.99
CA ASP A 563 -1.29 -17.71 -0.31
C ASP A 563 -2.80 -17.59 -0.59
N ARG A 564 -3.59 -18.64 -0.30
CA ARG A 564 -5.06 -18.61 -0.49
C ARG A 564 -5.76 -17.52 0.32
N TYR A 565 -5.27 -17.21 1.53
CA TYR A 565 -5.91 -16.26 2.45
C TYR A 565 -5.11 -14.96 2.63
N GLY A 566 -4.08 -14.70 1.82
CA GLY A 566 -3.30 -13.46 1.86
C GLY A 566 -2.55 -13.24 3.18
N ILE A 567 -2.07 -14.30 3.83
CA ILE A 567 -1.43 -14.21 5.15
C ILE A 567 0.03 -13.77 4.99
N THR A 568 0.32 -12.53 5.36
CA THR A 568 1.64 -11.90 5.24
C THR A 568 2.40 -11.78 6.56
N ASP A 569 1.74 -11.99 7.71
CA ASP A 569 2.37 -11.88 9.02
C ASP A 569 3.36 -13.04 9.33
N ASP A 570 4.11 -12.87 10.43
CA ASP A 570 5.15 -13.79 10.90
C ASP A 570 4.62 -15.14 11.42
N THR A 571 3.31 -15.26 11.65
CA THR A 571 2.70 -16.48 12.18
C THR A 571 2.35 -17.44 11.05
N PRO A 572 2.52 -18.77 11.19
CA PRO A 572 2.25 -19.71 10.09
C PRO A 572 0.82 -19.69 9.55
N LEU A 573 -0.18 -19.33 10.36
CA LEU A 573 -1.61 -19.45 10.04
C LEU A 573 -2.41 -18.14 10.18
N GLY A 574 -1.77 -17.00 10.47
CA GLY A 574 -2.44 -15.71 10.63
C GLY A 574 -3.33 -15.60 11.88
N THR A 575 -4.03 -14.47 11.99
CA THR A 575 -5.04 -14.21 13.02
C THR A 575 -6.44 -14.68 12.59
N ALA A 576 -7.46 -14.47 13.44
CA ALA A 576 -8.74 -15.18 13.49
C ALA A 576 -9.44 -15.51 12.15
N ASP A 577 -10.02 -16.72 12.06
CA ASP A 577 -10.70 -17.22 10.88
C ASP A 577 -12.03 -16.48 10.60
N ALA A 578 -12.14 -15.82 9.43
CA ALA A 578 -13.30 -15.02 9.07
C ALA A 578 -14.49 -15.85 8.56
N THR A 579 -14.24 -16.99 7.90
CA THR A 579 -15.29 -17.82 7.26
C THR A 579 -15.23 -19.28 7.69
N THR A 580 -16.35 -20.00 7.56
CA THR A 580 -16.41 -21.45 7.83
C THR A 580 -15.44 -22.24 6.94
N ALA A 581 -15.26 -21.82 5.68
CA ALA A 581 -14.29 -22.44 4.76
C ALA A 581 -12.85 -22.25 5.26
N GLN A 582 -12.50 -21.03 5.68
CA GLN A 582 -11.20 -20.74 6.26
C GLN A 582 -10.94 -21.53 7.54
N LYS A 583 -11.92 -21.67 8.44
CA LYS A 583 -11.80 -22.51 9.66
C LYS A 583 -11.39 -23.94 9.35
N ILE A 584 -11.96 -24.52 8.29
CA ILE A 584 -11.68 -25.90 7.87
C ILE A 584 -10.28 -26.00 7.27
N ASP A 585 -9.91 -25.08 6.38
CA ASP A 585 -8.60 -25.05 5.76
C ASP A 585 -7.50 -24.73 6.78
N ALA A 586 -7.76 -23.86 7.76
CA ALA A 586 -6.89 -23.58 8.89
C ALA A 586 -6.65 -24.83 9.75
N ALA A 587 -7.69 -25.63 10.01
CA ALA A 587 -7.54 -26.90 10.72
C ALA A 587 -6.67 -27.91 9.96
N ARG A 588 -6.76 -27.95 8.63
CA ARG A 588 -5.91 -28.80 7.78
C ARG A 588 -4.47 -28.31 7.78
N ALA A 589 -4.26 -27.01 7.62
CA ALA A 589 -2.95 -26.38 7.65
C ALA A 589 -2.27 -26.56 9.02
N ARG A 590 -3.01 -26.44 10.12
CA ARG A 590 -2.53 -26.74 11.48
C ARG A 590 -2.07 -28.19 11.64
N SER A 591 -2.88 -29.15 11.17
CA SER A 591 -2.49 -30.57 11.19
C SER A 591 -1.28 -30.87 10.29
N ALA A 592 -1.10 -30.13 9.20
CA ALA A 592 0.07 -30.24 8.34
C ALA A 592 1.32 -29.68 9.03
N LEU A 593 1.21 -28.50 9.66
CA LEU A 593 2.27 -27.87 10.43
C LEU A 593 2.78 -28.80 11.55
N GLU A 594 1.88 -29.38 12.33
CA GLU A 594 2.22 -30.34 13.38
C GLU A 594 2.98 -31.56 12.83
N ARG A 595 2.49 -32.14 11.72
CA ARG A 595 3.13 -33.30 11.07
C ARG A 595 4.50 -32.98 10.47
N ALA A 596 4.68 -31.79 9.90
CA ALA A 596 5.99 -31.34 9.44
C ALA A 596 6.98 -31.26 10.62
N GLY A 597 6.56 -30.66 11.74
CA GLY A 597 7.37 -30.59 12.96
C GLY A 597 7.72 -31.96 13.55
N ASP A 598 6.77 -32.90 13.57
CA ASP A 598 6.99 -34.27 14.07
C ASP A 598 8.01 -35.04 13.24
N ILE A 599 7.97 -34.89 11.91
CA ILE A 599 8.92 -35.53 11.00
C ILE A 599 10.35 -35.03 11.30
N THR A 600 10.50 -33.74 11.54
CA THR A 600 11.77 -33.10 11.89
C THR A 600 12.29 -33.61 13.25
N ARG A 601 11.47 -33.55 14.30
CA ARG A 601 11.84 -34.03 15.65
C ARG A 601 12.21 -35.52 15.65
N GLY A 602 11.43 -36.35 14.97
CA GLY A 602 11.69 -37.79 14.84
C GLY A 602 12.92 -38.12 13.99
N SER A 603 13.37 -37.20 13.14
CA SER A 603 14.64 -37.34 12.40
C SER A 603 15.84 -36.99 13.29
N SER A 604 15.76 -35.92 14.08
CA SER A 604 16.82 -35.50 15.02
C SER A 604 17.13 -36.59 16.05
N ALA A 605 16.09 -37.11 16.73
CA ALA A 605 16.25 -38.15 17.75
C ALA A 605 16.86 -39.46 17.20
N ARG A 606 16.65 -39.76 15.92
CA ARG A 606 17.24 -40.94 15.26
C ARG A 606 18.68 -40.69 14.81
N ALA A 607 19.01 -39.46 14.39
CA ALA A 607 20.37 -39.07 14.07
C ALA A 607 21.26 -39.14 15.32
N GLU A 608 20.79 -38.60 16.45
CA GLU A 608 21.48 -38.66 17.75
C GLU A 608 21.72 -40.10 18.21
N ARG A 609 20.71 -40.98 18.14
CA ARG A 609 20.87 -42.41 18.46
C ARG A 609 21.86 -43.13 17.55
N LYS A 610 21.96 -42.73 16.28
CA LYS A 610 22.90 -43.31 15.30
C LYS A 610 24.34 -42.85 15.56
N VAL A 611 24.53 -41.63 16.04
CA VAL A 611 25.84 -41.11 16.50
C VAL A 611 26.28 -41.85 17.77
N MET A 612 25.43 -41.96 18.79
CA MET A 612 25.77 -42.69 20.02
C MET A 612 26.10 -44.17 19.77
N ARG A 613 25.38 -44.86 18.87
CA ARG A 613 25.73 -46.25 18.47
C ARG A 613 27.05 -46.35 17.73
N ARG A 614 27.43 -45.33 16.95
CA ARG A 614 28.73 -45.27 16.25
C ARG A 614 29.89 -45.03 17.21
N GLU A 615 29.66 -44.24 18.26
CA GLU A 615 30.65 -44.00 19.31
C GLU A 615 30.83 -45.22 20.21
N GLN A 616 29.74 -45.91 20.58
CA GLN A 616 29.82 -47.17 21.34
C GLN A 616 30.46 -48.32 20.54
N GLY A 617 30.23 -48.38 19.23
CA GLY A 617 30.85 -49.38 18.34
C GLY A 617 32.32 -49.10 17.98
N ARG A 618 32.86 -47.94 18.34
CA ARG A 618 34.30 -47.62 18.24
C ARG A 618 35.04 -47.80 19.57
N ALA A 619 34.32 -48.06 20.66
CA ALA A 619 34.84 -48.28 22.01
C ALA A 619 34.92 -49.78 22.41
N LEU A 620 34.61 -50.68 21.47
CA LEU A 620 34.84 -52.13 21.52
C LEU A 620 35.86 -52.46 20.42
#